data_AF-A0A967Z5H0-F1
#
_entry.id   AF-A0A967Z5H0-F1
#
_cell.length_a   1.000
_cell.length_b   1.000
_cell.length_c   1.000
_cell.angle_alpha   90.00
_cell.angle_beta   90.00
_cell.angle_gamma   90.00
#
_symmetry.space_group_name_H-M   'P 1'
#
loop_
_entity.id
_entity.type
_entity.pdbx_description
1 polymer ?
#
loop_
_entity_poly.entity_id
_entity_poly.type
_entity_poly.pdbx_seq_one_letter_code
_entity_poly.pdbx_strand_id
1 'polypeptide(L)'
;MKNKRKNISKEDWEDVESPALPDEMLSRLKPVRERHPDIPKRGRGPQKEPIKVPVSIRLSPEIVEYFKSLGKGWQTKINDILRDYIKTHEPDVTRQH
;
A
#
# COMPACT_ATOMS: atom_id res chain seq x y z
N MET A 1 6.37 8.81 4.56
CA MET A 1 5.83 10.17 4.84
C MET A 1 4.43 10.03 5.42
N LYS A 2 4.15 10.68 6.55
CA LYS A 2 2.97 10.44 7.41
C LYS A 2 1.70 11.06 6.77
N ASN A 3 0.65 10.26 6.56
CA ASN A 3 -0.65 10.75 6.12
C ASN A 3 -1.28 11.61 7.23
N LYS A 4 -1.44 12.92 6.99
CA LYS A 4 -2.12 13.84 7.92
C LYS A 4 -3.58 13.41 8.07
N ARG A 5 -4.03 13.24 9.32
CA ARG A 5 -5.45 13.05 9.65
C ARG A 5 -6.19 14.37 9.41
N LYS A 6 -7.40 14.32 8.84
CA LYS A 6 -8.14 15.50 8.34
C LYS A 6 -8.62 16.48 9.44
N ASN A 7 -8.41 16.18 10.72
CA ASN A 7 -9.10 16.82 11.84
C ASN A 7 -8.18 17.45 12.89
N ILE A 8 -6.86 17.50 12.68
CA ILE A 8 -5.92 18.13 13.61
C ILE A 8 -4.86 18.86 12.78
N SER A 9 -4.73 20.19 12.98
CA SER A 9 -3.78 21.02 12.25
C SER A 9 -2.35 20.69 12.67
N LYS A 10 -1.35 21.08 11.86
CA LYS A 10 0.05 20.75 12.17
C LYS A 10 0.53 21.57 13.37
N GLU A 11 0.04 22.80 13.45
CA GLU A 11 0.26 23.76 14.52
C GLU A 11 -0.25 23.18 15.86
N ASP A 12 -1.50 22.70 15.90
CA ASP A 12 -2.08 22.07 17.10
C ASP A 12 -1.33 20.81 17.57
N TRP A 13 -0.62 20.10 16.68
CA TRP A 13 0.21 18.94 17.05
C TRP A 13 1.56 19.35 17.63
N GLU A 14 2.12 20.47 17.20
CA GLU A 14 3.46 20.95 17.60
C GLU A 14 3.40 21.78 18.88
N ASP A 15 2.26 22.43 19.17
CA ASP A 15 2.03 23.20 20.40
C ASP A 15 1.74 22.32 21.64
N VAL A 16 1.54 21.02 21.46
CA VAL A 16 1.34 20.08 22.59
C VAL A 16 2.69 19.70 23.19
N GLU A 17 3.04 20.37 24.28
CA GLU A 17 4.16 19.96 25.14
C GLU A 17 3.81 18.63 25.83
N SER A 18 4.47 17.55 25.42
CA SER A 18 4.28 16.23 26.03
C SER A 18 5.23 16.07 27.21
N PRO A 19 4.74 15.91 28.46
CA PRO A 19 5.62 15.73 29.61
C PRO A 19 6.46 14.46 29.44
N ALA A 20 7.70 14.51 29.97
CA ALA A 20 8.57 13.34 30.02
C ALA A 20 7.91 12.25 30.87
N LEU A 21 7.95 11.01 30.39
CA LEU A 21 7.44 9.85 31.14
C LEU A 21 8.36 9.60 32.35
N PRO A 22 7.83 9.58 33.59
CA PRO A 22 8.62 9.22 34.77
C PRO A 22 9.08 7.77 34.70
N ASP A 23 10.30 7.49 35.17
CA ASP A 23 10.90 6.14 35.14
C ASP A 23 10.06 5.09 35.88
N GLU A 24 9.42 5.49 36.98
CA GLU A 24 8.50 4.62 37.72
C GLU A 24 7.27 4.21 36.89
N MET A 25 6.77 5.11 36.06
CA MET A 25 5.63 4.85 35.18
C MET A 25 6.06 3.97 34.00
N LEU A 26 7.24 4.24 33.44
CA LEU A 26 7.85 3.43 32.39
C LEU A 26 8.03 1.98 32.83
N SER A 27 8.49 1.77 34.06
CA SER A 27 8.72 0.45 34.66
C SER A 27 7.44 -0.38 34.83
N ARG A 28 6.26 0.26 34.86
CA ARG A 28 4.95 -0.40 35.00
C ARG A 28 4.30 -0.74 33.67
N LEU A 29 4.88 -0.33 32.54
CA LEU A 29 4.33 -0.61 31.23
C LEU A 29 4.41 -2.11 30.92
N LYS A 30 3.31 -2.67 30.41
CA LYS A 30 3.21 -4.06 29.96
C LYS A 30 2.66 -4.12 28.53
N PRO A 31 2.98 -5.15 27.75
CA PRO A 31 2.38 -5.37 26.44
C PRO A 31 0.85 -5.33 26.51
N VAL A 32 0.20 -4.72 25.51
CA VAL A 32 -1.26 -4.65 25.43
C VAL A 32 -1.91 -6.04 25.52
N ARG A 33 -1.23 -7.07 25.01
CA ARG A 33 -1.70 -8.47 25.07
C ARG A 33 -1.80 -9.03 26.48
N GLU A 34 -1.00 -8.52 27.41
CA GLU A 34 -1.02 -8.95 28.82
C GLU A 34 -2.08 -8.19 29.63
N ARG A 35 -2.31 -6.91 29.33
CA ARG A 35 -3.29 -6.08 30.06
C ARG A 35 -4.70 -6.14 29.48
N HIS A 36 -4.82 -6.39 28.19
CA HIS A 36 -6.08 -6.35 27.44
C HIS A 36 -6.12 -7.50 26.43
N PRO A 37 -6.38 -8.74 26.91
CA PRO A 37 -6.43 -9.94 26.07
C PRO A 37 -7.62 -9.94 25.09
N ASP A 38 -8.62 -9.11 25.37
CA ASP A 38 -9.82 -8.85 24.57
C ASP A 38 -9.54 -8.04 23.30
N ILE A 39 -8.43 -7.31 23.24
CA ILE A 39 -8.08 -6.51 22.06
C ILE A 39 -7.45 -7.41 20.99
N PRO A 40 -8.09 -7.56 19.81
CA PRO A 40 -7.53 -8.38 18.74
C PRO A 40 -6.20 -7.79 18.25
N LYS A 41 -5.26 -8.68 17.91
CA LYS A 41 -3.99 -8.26 17.30
C LYS A 41 -4.29 -7.44 16.04
N ARG A 42 -3.96 -6.14 16.05
CA ARG A 42 -3.89 -5.32 14.83
C ARG A 42 -2.73 -5.79 13.97
N GLY A 43 -2.96 -6.84 13.19
CA GLY A 43 -2.16 -7.17 12.03
C GLY A 43 -2.76 -6.48 10.80
N ARG A 44 -1.93 -6.16 9.81
CA ARG A 44 -2.46 -6.06 8.44
C ARG A 44 -3.11 -7.43 8.18
N GLY A 45 -4.39 -7.45 7.82
CA GLY A 45 -5.09 -8.71 7.56
C GLY A 45 -4.32 -9.57 6.57
N PRO A 46 -4.57 -10.90 6.51
CA PRO A 46 -3.96 -11.74 5.49
C PRO A 46 -4.09 -11.02 4.15
N GLN A 47 -2.97 -10.83 3.47
CA GLN A 47 -2.95 -10.16 2.19
C GLN A 47 -3.88 -10.96 1.28
N LYS A 48 -5.12 -10.46 1.10
CA LYS A 48 -6.10 -11.03 0.17
C LYS A 48 -5.36 -11.13 -1.16
N GLU A 49 -4.99 -12.36 -1.49
CA GLU A 49 -4.34 -12.88 -2.69
C GLU A 49 -3.49 -11.89 -3.50
N PRO A 50 -2.24 -12.23 -3.88
CA PRO A 50 -1.56 -11.43 -4.89
C PRO A 50 -2.32 -11.55 -6.22
N ILE A 51 -3.29 -10.65 -6.44
CA ILE A 51 -4.08 -10.54 -7.70
C ILE A 51 -3.14 -10.30 -8.90
N LYS A 52 -1.91 -9.88 -8.63
CA LYS A 52 -0.87 -9.60 -9.63
C LYS A 52 0.24 -10.63 -9.50
N VAL A 53 0.41 -11.44 -10.55
CA VAL A 53 1.56 -12.32 -10.70
C VAL A 53 2.75 -11.46 -11.14
N PRO A 54 3.89 -11.48 -10.43
CA PRO A 54 5.08 -10.78 -10.88
C PRO A 54 5.65 -11.50 -12.11
N VAL A 55 5.64 -10.81 -13.25
CA VAL A 55 6.24 -11.31 -14.49
C VAL A 55 7.35 -10.36 -14.93
N SER A 56 8.50 -10.91 -15.28
CA SER A 56 9.61 -10.15 -15.87
C SER A 56 9.54 -10.28 -17.39
N ILE A 57 9.14 -9.20 -18.07
CA ILE A 57 9.11 -9.12 -19.54
C ILE A 57 10.06 -8.01 -20.01
N ARG A 58 10.63 -8.19 -21.20
CA ARG A 58 11.39 -7.14 -21.88
C ARG A 58 10.44 -6.34 -22.76
N LEU A 59 10.41 -5.03 -22.57
CA LEU A 59 9.67 -4.08 -23.40
C LEU A 59 10.66 -3.24 -24.19
N SER A 60 10.25 -2.76 -25.35
CA SER A 60 11.08 -1.86 -26.15
C SER A 60 11.41 -0.56 -25.39
N PRO A 61 12.61 0.01 -25.56
CA PRO A 61 13.05 1.20 -24.81
C PRO A 61 12.08 2.39 -24.93
N GLU A 62 11.57 2.66 -26.13
CA GLU A 62 10.66 3.77 -26.44
C GLU A 62 9.34 3.68 -25.65
N ILE A 63 8.83 2.46 -25.44
CA ILE A 63 7.63 2.21 -24.66
C ILE A 63 7.90 2.54 -23.19
N VAL A 64 9.02 2.04 -22.65
CA VAL A 64 9.39 2.23 -21.25
C VAL A 64 9.62 3.72 -20.96
N GLU A 65 10.31 4.43 -21.85
CA GLU A 65 10.56 5.87 -21.72
C GLU A 65 9.26 6.67 -21.75
N TYR A 66 8.38 6.39 -22.69
CA TYR A 66 7.06 7.02 -22.77
C TYR A 66 6.30 6.86 -21.45
N PHE A 67 6.15 5.62 -20.95
CA PHE A 67 5.40 5.40 -19.72
C PHE A 67 6.09 6.01 -18.50
N LYS A 68 7.42 5.93 -18.38
CA LYS A 68 8.16 6.58 -17.29
C LYS A 68 7.95 8.10 -17.27
N SER A 69 7.84 8.74 -18.44
CA SER A 69 7.57 10.19 -18.54
C SER A 69 6.21 10.58 -17.93
N LEU A 70 5.24 9.65 -17.88
CA LEU A 70 3.93 9.85 -17.26
C LEU A 70 3.95 9.88 -15.73
N GLY A 71 5.13 9.74 -15.12
CA GLY A 71 5.37 9.89 -13.69
C GLY A 71 4.97 8.69 -12.83
N LYS A 72 4.61 8.96 -11.57
CA LYS A 72 4.30 7.92 -10.58
C LYS A 72 3.13 7.05 -11.06
N GLY A 73 3.30 5.74 -10.96
CA GLY A 73 2.26 4.77 -11.34
C GLY A 73 2.28 4.35 -12.80
N TRP A 74 3.34 4.67 -13.56
CA TRP A 74 3.47 4.26 -14.96
C TRP A 74 3.31 2.74 -15.21
N GLN A 75 3.80 1.90 -14.29
CA GLN A 75 3.59 0.45 -14.35
C GLN A 75 2.11 0.06 -14.21
N THR A 76 1.33 0.80 -13.43
CA THR A 76 -0.13 0.58 -13.32
C THR A 76 -0.82 0.97 -14.61
N LYS A 77 -0.40 2.07 -15.25
CA LYS A 77 -0.91 2.47 -16.57
C LYS A 77 -0.65 1.41 -17.65
N ILE A 78 0.55 0.82 -17.68
CA ILE A 78 0.85 -0.31 -18.58
C ILE A 78 -0.11 -1.48 -18.33
N ASN A 79 -0.29 -1.87 -17.06
CA ASN A 79 -1.20 -2.95 -16.70
C ASN A 79 -2.65 -2.68 -17.15
N ASP A 80 -3.13 -1.46 -17.00
CA ASP A 80 -4.50 -1.09 -17.37
C ASP A 80 -4.70 -1.14 -18.90
N ILE A 81 -3.71 -0.71 -19.67
CA ILE A 81 -3.73 -0.82 -21.14
C ILE A 81 -3.73 -2.28 -21.59
N LEU A 82 -2.89 -3.13 -20.99
CA LEU A 82 -2.89 -4.57 -21.29
C LEU A 82 -4.25 -5.20 -20.97
N ARG A 83 -4.88 -4.79 -19.88
CA ARG A 83 -6.22 -5.27 -19.51
C ARG A 83 -7.28 -4.82 -20.51
N ASP A 84 -7.20 -3.59 -20.99
CA ASP A 84 -8.13 -3.06 -21.99
C ASP A 84 -7.94 -3.72 -23.36
N TYR A 85 -6.69 -3.98 -23.73
CA TYR A 85 -6.34 -4.74 -24.92
C TYR A 85 -6.98 -6.13 -24.92
N ILE A 86 -6.89 -6.86 -23.79
CA ILE A 86 -7.53 -8.18 -23.62
C ILE A 86 -9.04 -8.12 -23.81
N LYS A 87 -9.72 -7.08 -23.27
CA LYS A 87 -11.18 -6.94 -23.42
C LYS A 87 -11.60 -6.66 -24.86
N THR A 88 -10.80 -5.86 -25.57
CA THR A 88 -11.13 -5.41 -26.93
C THR A 88 -10.73 -6.45 -27.98
N HIS A 89 -9.70 -7.24 -27.69
CA HIS A 89 -9.16 -8.25 -28.58
C HIS A 89 -9.26 -9.64 -27.96
N GLU A 90 -10.34 -9.89 -27.21
CA GLU A 90 -10.60 -11.21 -26.63
C GLU A 90 -10.51 -12.22 -27.79
N PRO A 91 -9.43 -13.02 -27.86
CA PRO A 91 -9.35 -13.99 -28.92
C PRO A 91 -10.46 -14.99 -28.62
N ASP A 92 -11.21 -15.38 -29.66
CA ASP A 92 -12.13 -16.51 -29.56
C ASP A 92 -11.26 -17.77 -29.31
N VAL A 93 -10.88 -17.99 -28.05
CA VAL A 93 -9.99 -19.08 -27.62
C VAL A 93 -10.68 -20.45 -27.75
N THR A 94 -11.89 -20.48 -28.33
CA THR A 94 -12.71 -21.68 -28.54
C THR A 94 -12.30 -22.48 -29.78
N ARG A 95 -11.32 -22.06 -30.57
CA ARG A 95 -10.85 -22.82 -31.73
C ARG A 95 -9.34 -23.06 -31.69
N GLN A 96 -8.90 -23.93 -30.78
CA GLN A 96 -7.80 -24.87 -31.00
C GLN A 96 -7.54 -25.69 -29.73
N HIS A 97 -8.35 -26.72 -29.53
CA HIS A 97 -7.97 -27.99 -28.90
C HIS A 97 -8.69 -29.13 -29.63
#